data_AF-A0A960MZF2-F1
#
_entry.id   AF-A0A960MZF2-F1
#
_cell.length_a   1.000
_cell.length_b   1.000
_cell.length_c   1.000
_cell.angle_alpha   90.00
_cell.angle_beta   90.00
_cell.angle_gamma   90.00
#
_symmetry.space_group_name_H-M   'P 1'
#
loop_
_entity.id
_entity.type
_entity.pdbx_description
1 polymer ?
#
loop_
_entity_poly.entity_id
_entity_poly.type
_entity_poly.pdbx_seq_one_letter_code
_entity_poly.pdbx_strand_id
1 'polypeptide(L)' 'RDFSRDRIFIIGDTPKDIRCARACGAWAITVATGAFSREQLAEHAPDHLFDDFTDAEAFLDAITLLAARSDRVTSTT' A
#
# COMPACT_ATOMS: atom_id res chain seq x y z
N ARG A 1 -19.26 4.63 -10.88
CA ARG A 1 -18.06 5.46 -11.13
C ARG A 1 -16.92 4.49 -11.40
N ASP A 2 -16.21 4.68 -12.49
CA ASP A 2 -15.01 3.90 -12.80
C ASP A 2 -13.79 4.66 -12.26
N PHE A 3 -12.89 3.96 -11.58
CA PHE A 3 -11.67 4.53 -11.03
C PHE A 3 -10.47 3.79 -11.63
N SER A 4 -9.51 4.54 -12.16
CA SER A 4 -8.26 3.96 -12.63
C SER A 4 -7.52 3.28 -11.46
N ARG A 5 -6.94 2.10 -11.71
CA ARG A 5 -6.38 1.23 -10.66
C ARG A 5 -5.22 1.88 -9.91
N ASP A 6 -4.43 2.68 -10.60
CA ASP A 6 -3.35 3.54 -10.06
C ASP A 6 -3.86 4.65 -9.13
N ARG A 7 -5.17 4.89 -9.07
CA ARG A 7 -5.81 5.82 -8.12
C ARG A 7 -6.52 5.12 -6.97
N ILE A 8 -6.40 3.79 -6.88
CA ILE A 8 -6.98 3.00 -5.80
C ILE A 8 -5.88 2.63 -4.80
N PHE A 9 -6.17 2.81 -3.52
CA PHE A 9 -5.30 2.47 -2.40
C PHE A 9 -6.03 1.46 -1.51
N ILE A 10 -5.33 0.41 -1.09
CA ILE A 10 -5.77 -0.52 -0.07
C ILE A 10 -4.82 -0.36 1.11
N ILE A 11 -5.41 -0.09 2.28
CA ILE A 11 -4.70 0.22 3.51
C ILE A 11 -5.08 -0.82 4.55
N GLY A 12 -4.09 -1.45 5.17
CA GLY A 12 -4.32 -2.46 6.20
C GLY A 12 -3.04 -2.89 6.91
N ASP A 13 -3.18 -3.79 7.87
CA ASP A 13 -2.14 -4.25 8.78
C ASP A 13 -1.79 -5.74 8.60
N THR A 14 -2.33 -6.37 7.55
CA THR A 14 -2.13 -7.80 7.28
C THR A 14 -1.49 -8.06 5.91
N PRO A 15 -0.80 -9.20 5.75
CA PRO A 15 -0.40 -9.70 4.43
C PRO A 15 -1.54 -9.82 3.41
N LYS A 16 -2.78 -10.01 3.88
CA LYS A 16 -3.94 -10.16 3.00
C LYS A 16 -4.28 -8.86 2.30
N ASP A 17 -4.11 -7.72 2.96
CA ASP A 17 -4.38 -6.40 2.39
C ASP A 17 -3.41 -6.08 1.25
N ILE A 18 -2.13 -6.44 1.44
CA ILE A 18 -1.09 -6.31 0.41
C ILE A 18 -1.42 -7.19 -0.81
N ARG A 19 -1.78 -8.46 -0.59
CA ARG A 19 -2.20 -9.37 -1.67
C ARG A 19 -3.46 -8.88 -2.39
N CYS A 20 -4.42 -8.34 -1.65
CA CYS A 20 -5.62 -7.76 -2.21
C CYS A 20 -5.28 -6.58 -3.13
N ALA A 21 -4.42 -5.66 -2.68
CA ALA A 21 -4.02 -4.50 -3.48
C ALA A 21 -3.37 -4.94 -4.80
N ARG A 22 -2.45 -5.91 -4.73
CA ARG A 22 -1.80 -6.50 -5.91
C ARG A 22 -2.82 -7.11 -6.87
N ALA A 23 -3.74 -7.93 -6.38
CA ALA A 23 -4.78 -8.54 -7.21
C ALA A 23 -5.71 -7.51 -7.87
N CYS A 24 -5.91 -6.35 -7.23
CA CYS A 24 -6.69 -5.24 -7.76
C CYS A 24 -5.89 -4.26 -8.63
N GLY A 25 -4.56 -4.38 -8.72
CA GLY A 25 -3.70 -3.37 -9.33
C GLY A 25 -3.64 -2.04 -8.57
N ALA A 26 -4.03 -2.05 -7.30
CA ALA A 26 -4.10 -0.91 -6.37
C ALA A 26 -2.82 -0.78 -5.53
N TRP A 27 -2.61 0.37 -4.89
CA TRP A 27 -1.46 0.64 -4.00
C TRP A 27 -1.69 0.00 -2.64
N ALA A 28 -0.72 -0.81 -2.21
CA ALA A 28 -0.64 -1.37 -0.87
C ALA A 28 0.09 -0.39 0.03
N ILE A 29 -0.64 0.27 0.92
CA ILE A 29 -0.04 0.97 2.07
C ILE A 29 -0.31 0.11 3.30
N THR A 30 0.74 -0.28 4.01
CA THR A 30 0.61 -1.16 5.16
C THR A 30 1.05 -0.44 6.43
N VAL A 31 0.38 -0.73 7.54
CA VAL A 31 0.68 -0.16 8.86
C VAL A 31 0.89 -1.26 9.88
N ALA A 32 2.04 -1.27 10.56
CA ALA A 32 2.46 -2.35 11.47
C ALA A 32 1.86 -2.25 12.88
N THR A 33 0.58 -1.91 12.98
CA THR A 33 -0.17 -1.81 14.26
C THR A 33 -0.94 -3.09 14.61
N GLY A 34 -0.90 -4.08 13.72
CA GLY A 34 -1.64 -5.33 13.80
C GLY A 34 -0.91 -6.48 14.49
N ALA A 35 -1.37 -7.71 14.17
CA ALA A 35 -0.77 -8.94 14.68
C ALA A 35 0.52 -9.38 13.97
N PHE A 36 0.87 -8.72 12.85
CA PHE A 36 2.06 -9.02 12.07
C PHE A 36 3.13 -7.98 12.33
N SER A 37 4.38 -8.42 12.50
CA SER A 37 5.51 -7.52 12.68
C SER A 37 5.82 -6.74 11.39
N ARG A 38 6.54 -5.63 11.52
CA ARG A 38 7.02 -4.85 10.38
C ARG A 38 7.81 -5.71 9.38
N GLU A 39 8.66 -6.60 9.88
CA GLU A 39 9.49 -7.50 9.08
C GLU A 39 8.62 -8.48 8.29
N GLN A 40 7.64 -9.10 8.95
CA GLN A 40 6.69 -10.01 8.30
C GLN A 40 5.89 -9.31 7.20
N LEU A 41 5.51 -8.05 7.41
CA LEU A 41 4.80 -7.25 6.41
C LEU A 41 5.72 -6.84 5.25
N ALA A 42 6.99 -6.53 5.53
CA ALA A 42 7.97 -6.16 4.50
C ALA A 42 8.27 -7.30 3.51
N GLU A 43 8.22 -8.57 3.96
CA GLU A 43 8.37 -9.75 3.09
C GLU A 43 7.33 -9.80 1.96
N HIS A 44 6.18 -9.15 2.14
CA HIS A 44 5.12 -9.07 1.13
C HIS A 44 5.26 -7.89 0.17
N ALA A 45 6.32 -7.08 0.29
CA ALA A 45 6.62 -5.93 -0.57
C ALA A 45 5.43 -4.96 -0.77
N PRO A 46 4.90 -4.36 0.32
CA PRO A 46 3.95 -3.26 0.20
C PRO A 46 4.60 -2.07 -0.52
N ASP A 47 3.79 -1.20 -1.12
CA ASP A 47 4.32 0.00 -1.79
C ASP A 47 4.75 1.08 -0.79
N HIS A 48 4.17 1.05 0.41
CA HIS A 48 4.65 1.80 1.56
C HIS A 48 4.36 1.04 2.86
N LEU A 49 5.28 1.08 3.84
CA LEU A 49 5.12 0.47 5.16
C LEU A 49 5.36 1.48 6.29
N PHE A 50 4.31 1.76 7.04
CA PHE A 50 4.30 2.61 8.22
C PHE A 50 4.38 1.76 9.50
N ASP A 51 4.97 2.30 10.56
CA ASP A 51 4.87 1.70 11.89
C ASP A 51 3.50 2.02 12.52
N ASP A 52 3.07 3.28 12.41
CA ASP A 52 1.76 3.78 12.84
C ASP A 52 1.36 5.03 12.01
N PHE A 53 0.24 5.67 12.35
CA PHE A 53 -0.26 6.90 11.70
C PHE A 53 -0.18 8.13 12.61
N THR A 54 0.79 8.18 13.53
CA THR A 54 1.01 9.36 14.39
C THR A 54 1.43 10.58 13.56
N ASP A 55 2.14 10.36 12.45
CA ASP A 55 2.51 11.40 11.49
C ASP A 55 1.55 11.39 10.28
N ALA A 56 0.53 12.23 10.36
CA ALA A 56 -0.47 12.37 9.30
C ALA A 56 0.10 13.05 8.04
N GLU A 57 1.11 13.91 8.17
CA GLU A 57 1.73 14.57 7.01
C GLU A 57 2.52 13.56 6.20
N ALA A 58 3.31 12.70 6.85
CA ALA A 58 4.02 11.60 6.18
C ALA A 58 3.06 10.67 5.40
N PHE A 59 1.86 10.42 5.94
CA PHE A 59 0.85 9.63 5.24
C PHE A 59 0.30 10.33 3.98
N LEU A 60 0.00 11.63 4.07
CA LEU A 60 -0.48 12.42 2.94
C LEU A 60 0.58 12.56 1.85
N ASP A 61 1.85 12.74 2.23
CA ASP A 61 2.98 12.80 1.32
C ASP A 61 3.15 11.47 0.57
N ALA A 62 3.04 10.34 1.28
CA ALA A 62 3.11 9.01 0.67
C ALA A 62 1.99 8.80 -0.37
N ILE A 63 0.74 9.14 -0.04
CA ILE A 63 -0.37 9.02 -0.99
C ILE A 63 -0.14 9.94 -2.20
N THR A 64 0.29 11.17 -1.98
CA THR A 64 0.52 12.16 -3.05
C THR A 64 1.63 11.67 -3.98
N LEU A 65 2.73 11.16 -3.43
CA LEU A 65 3.85 10.61 -4.17
C LEU A 65 3.42 9.40 -5.02
N LEU A 66 2.68 8.46 -4.43
CA LEU A 66 2.23 7.26 -5.13
C LEU A 66 1.19 7.59 -6.23
N ALA A 67 0.26 8.51 -5.96
CA ALA A 67 -0.72 8.95 -6.94
C ALA A 67 -0.11 9.69 -8.13
N ALA A 68 1.07 10.29 -7.96
CA ALA A 68 1.80 10.96 -9.04
C ALA A 68 2.52 9.97 -9.99
N ARG A 69 2.60 8.67 -9.65
CA ARG A 69 3.26 7.65 -10.47
C ARG A 69 2.25 7.06 -11.47
N SER A 70 2.35 7.48 -12.73
CA SER A 70 1.44 7.03 -13.81
C SER A 70 1.60 5.57 -14.22
N ASP A 71 2.76 4.95 -13.92
CA ASP A 71 3.11 3.63 -14.45
C ASP A 71 3.32 2.62 -13.33
N ARG A 72 2.26 1.90 -12.97
CA ARG A 72 2.45 0.61 -12.31
C ARG A 72 2.82 -0.42 -13.35
N VAL A 73 4.07 -0.85 -13.35
CA VAL A 73 4.43 -2.12 -13.99
C VAL A 73 3.67 -3.21 -13.26
N THR A 74 2.60 -3.71 -13.87
CA THR A 74 1.95 -4.95 -13.45
C THR A 74 2.93 -6.08 -13.72
N SER A 75 3.81 -6.36 -12.76
CA SER A 75 4.70 -7.53 -12.80
C SER A 75 3.84 -8.79 -12.60
N THR A 76 3.19 -9.22 -13.68
CA THR A 76 2.54 -10.53 -13.78
C THR A 76 3.58 -11.51 -14.30
N THR A 77 4.13 -12.35 -13.42
CA THR A 77 4.75 -13.63 -13.78
C THR A 77 4.42 -14.61 -12.67
#